data_AF-A0A7J7JC81-F1
#
_entry.id   AF-A0A7J7JC81-F1
#
_cell.length_a   1.000
_cell.length_b   1.000
_cell.length_c   1.000
_cell.angle_alpha   90.00
_cell.angle_beta   90.00
_cell.angle_gamma   90.00
#
_symmetry.space_group_name_H-M   'P 1'
#
loop_
_entity.id
_entity.type
_entity.pdbx_description
1 polymer ?
#
loop_
_entity_poly.entity_id
_entity_poly.type
_entity_poly.pdbx_seq_one_letter_code
_entity_poly.pdbx_strand_id
1 'polypeptide(L)'
;MDYHDVFTSCRTGDLEKIKYLVESRDVELNIRDKWDTTPLYYACLCGHEALVKYLLENGAKCEANTFDGERCLYAALNDKIKKLLKNYKMITSSTMRRDLYDEFLRRLKGDKLYCDATFKVLGEKFCVHRCILASRCSTLLDKVEKRLENKKTIIVKDLTVDPNSFKILIDYIYQGRCQVPYDSITTVDLLANQCGLPLLMQQLGKKAKEKKSFESSKPGVHVDVLSIDNDVDRESIKQDLAKLADQALPSETNALLMEMPFCPNIKPVYPDMCVMVQDFKFNCHKAFFCLRSDYFKALLEDHFNENVDDQIECIVLHDISIEAFKCVLYYIYTDSCELVEDTVFEVLYKADMYLLPGLKKYCAAFIADLIDEENVFQIFEMSRLFNLPKLEDQCTEFIARKH
;
A
#
# COMPACT_ATOMS: atom_id res chain seq x y z
N MET A 1 -19.58 -21.72 1.74
CA MET A 1 -19.60 -22.07 3.18
C MET A 1 -19.26 -20.87 4.05
N ASP A 2 -18.27 -20.07 3.61
CA ASP A 2 -17.56 -19.09 4.42
C ASP A 2 -18.40 -17.91 4.91
N TYR A 3 -19.37 -17.46 4.12
CA TYR A 3 -20.28 -16.38 4.52
C TYR A 3 -21.12 -16.75 5.74
N HIS A 4 -21.66 -17.98 5.79
CA HIS A 4 -22.42 -18.48 6.94
C HIS A 4 -21.53 -18.59 8.19
N ASP A 5 -20.26 -18.95 7.97
CA ASP A 5 -19.27 -19.08 9.03
C ASP A 5 -18.89 -17.75 9.65
N VAL A 6 -18.81 -16.66 8.87
CA VAL A 6 -18.60 -15.30 9.42
C VAL A 6 -19.74 -14.91 10.36
N PHE A 7 -21.00 -15.06 9.94
CA PHE A 7 -22.15 -14.71 10.78
C PHE A 7 -22.21 -15.57 12.05
N THR A 8 -21.93 -16.87 11.92
CA THR A 8 -21.92 -17.78 13.07
C THR A 8 -20.81 -17.42 14.06
N SER A 9 -19.60 -17.13 13.56
CA SER A 9 -18.45 -16.75 14.38
C SER A 9 -18.67 -15.40 15.08
N CYS A 10 -19.33 -14.44 14.42
CA CYS A 10 -19.73 -13.17 15.04
C CYS A 10 -20.79 -13.33 16.14
N ARG A 11 -21.65 -14.35 16.06
CA ARG A 11 -22.62 -14.67 17.10
C ARG A 11 -21.95 -15.36 18.30
N THR A 12 -21.05 -16.30 18.06
CA THR A 12 -20.37 -17.05 19.12
C THR A 12 -19.21 -16.29 19.76
N GLY A 13 -18.66 -15.28 19.08
CA GLY A 13 -17.52 -14.50 19.55
C GLY A 13 -16.17 -15.14 19.21
N ASP A 14 -16.15 -16.02 18.22
CA ASP A 14 -14.94 -16.74 17.79
C ASP A 14 -14.01 -15.82 16.99
N LEU A 15 -13.19 -15.07 17.73
CA LEU A 15 -12.25 -14.11 17.18
C LEU A 15 -11.16 -14.78 16.33
N GLU A 16 -10.68 -15.95 16.74
CA GLU A 16 -9.62 -16.64 16.00
C GLU A 16 -10.13 -17.18 14.66
N LYS A 17 -11.35 -17.71 14.62
CA LYS A 17 -11.98 -18.09 13.35
C LYS A 17 -12.24 -16.88 12.45
N ILE A 18 -12.68 -15.74 12.99
CA ILE A 18 -12.83 -14.52 12.19
C ILE A 18 -11.48 -14.00 11.66
N LYS A 19 -10.42 -14.03 12.47
CA LYS A 19 -9.06 -13.68 11.99
C LYS A 19 -8.64 -14.59 10.84
N TYR A 20 -8.79 -15.89 10.99
CA TYR A 20 -8.48 -16.85 9.92
C TYR A 20 -9.30 -16.58 8.64
N LEU A 21 -10.61 -16.35 8.76
CA LEU A 21 -11.47 -16.06 7.61
C LEU A 21 -11.09 -14.74 6.91
N VAL A 22 -10.75 -13.70 7.67
CA VAL A 22 -10.37 -12.39 7.11
C VAL A 22 -8.96 -12.42 6.53
N GLU A 23 -7.99 -12.96 7.26
CA GLU A 23 -6.57 -12.90 6.89
C GLU A 23 -6.20 -13.95 5.84
N SER A 24 -6.71 -15.18 6.00
CA SER A 24 -6.36 -16.32 5.14
C SER A 24 -7.35 -16.53 3.99
N ARG A 25 -8.64 -16.25 4.18
CA ARG A 25 -9.67 -16.46 3.15
C ARG A 25 -10.16 -15.20 2.45
N ASP A 26 -9.71 -14.02 2.89
CA ASP A 26 -10.06 -12.71 2.29
C ASP A 26 -11.59 -12.48 2.23
N VAL A 27 -12.29 -12.90 3.29
CA VAL A 27 -13.76 -12.77 3.35
C VAL A 27 -14.16 -11.32 3.63
N GLU A 28 -15.10 -10.80 2.84
CA GLU A 28 -15.64 -9.46 3.04
C GLU A 28 -16.45 -9.35 4.34
N LEU A 29 -16.11 -8.36 5.18
CA LEU A 29 -16.76 -8.15 6.48
C LEU A 29 -18.08 -7.36 6.41
N ASN A 30 -18.39 -6.77 5.26
CA ASN A 30 -19.60 -5.96 5.04
C ASN A 30 -20.70 -6.70 4.26
N ILE A 31 -20.62 -8.03 4.23
CA ILE A 31 -21.64 -8.92 3.67
C ILE A 31 -22.96 -8.80 4.42
N ARG A 32 -24.06 -9.19 3.75
CA ARG A 32 -25.41 -9.15 4.30
C ARG A 32 -26.03 -10.54 4.31
N ASP A 33 -26.71 -10.87 5.40
CA ASP A 33 -27.49 -12.11 5.48
C ASP A 33 -28.89 -11.92 4.87
N LYS A 34 -29.71 -12.97 4.92
CA LYS A 34 -31.10 -12.95 4.42
C LYS A 34 -32.04 -11.97 5.15
N TRP A 35 -31.61 -11.40 6.27
CA TRP A 35 -32.34 -10.38 7.03
C TRP A 35 -31.68 -9.00 6.91
N ASP A 36 -30.87 -8.82 5.86
CA ASP A 36 -30.22 -7.54 5.55
C ASP A 36 -29.30 -7.05 6.68
N THR A 37 -28.72 -7.99 7.44
CA THR A 37 -27.92 -7.72 8.64
C THR A 37 -26.43 -8.00 8.40
N THR A 38 -25.57 -7.19 9.02
CA THR A 38 -24.11 -7.28 8.89
C THR A 38 -23.46 -8.13 10.00
N PRO A 39 -22.27 -8.71 9.78
CA PRO A 39 -21.52 -9.42 10.82
C PRO A 39 -21.25 -8.58 12.08
N LEU A 40 -20.95 -7.28 11.89
CA LEU A 40 -20.70 -6.35 12.99
C LEU A 40 -21.90 -6.21 13.92
N TYR A 41 -23.13 -6.21 13.38
CA TYR A 41 -24.34 -6.16 14.18
C TYR A 41 -24.42 -7.34 15.17
N TYR A 42 -24.14 -8.56 14.72
CA TYR A 42 -24.18 -9.73 15.61
C TYR A 42 -23.11 -9.68 16.70
N ALA A 43 -21.90 -9.22 16.38
CA ALA A 43 -20.85 -9.04 17.37
C ALA A 43 -21.24 -7.98 18.43
N CYS A 44 -21.87 -6.88 18.02
CA CYS A 44 -22.41 -5.86 18.92
C CYS A 44 -23.54 -6.42 19.81
N LEU A 45 -24.49 -7.13 19.19
CA LEU A 45 -25.65 -7.73 19.85
C LEU A 45 -25.26 -8.76 20.91
N CYS A 46 -24.27 -9.59 20.60
CA CYS A 46 -23.80 -10.64 21.49
C CYS A 46 -22.76 -10.14 22.52
N GLY A 47 -22.31 -8.89 22.40
CA GLY A 47 -21.44 -8.25 23.38
C GLY A 47 -19.95 -8.58 23.28
N HIS A 48 -19.49 -9.03 22.12
CA HIS A 48 -18.11 -9.47 21.91
C HIS A 48 -17.18 -8.28 21.65
N GLU A 49 -16.77 -7.57 22.71
CA GLU A 49 -16.01 -6.32 22.61
C GLU A 49 -14.71 -6.45 21.79
N ALA A 50 -13.90 -7.49 22.04
CA ALA A 50 -12.66 -7.72 21.30
C ALA A 50 -12.90 -7.98 19.81
N LEU A 51 -14.00 -8.68 19.49
CA LEU A 51 -14.39 -8.97 18.12
C LEU A 51 -14.94 -7.73 17.42
N VAL A 52 -15.76 -6.93 18.10
CA VAL A 52 -16.24 -5.64 17.57
C VAL A 52 -15.05 -4.73 17.24
N LYS A 53 -14.07 -4.64 18.15
CA LYS A 53 -12.85 -3.88 17.91
C LYS A 53 -12.12 -4.38 16.67
N TYR A 54 -11.89 -5.69 16.57
CA TYR A 54 -11.23 -6.30 15.42
C TYR A 54 -11.99 -6.06 14.10
N LEU A 55 -13.31 -6.25 14.07
CA LEU A 55 -14.13 -6.04 12.87
C LEU A 55 -14.06 -4.59 12.38
N LEU A 56 -14.16 -3.63 13.29
CA LEU A 56 -14.01 -2.22 12.97
C LEU A 56 -12.60 -1.93 12.46
N GLU A 57 -11.58 -2.46 13.13
CA GLU A 57 -10.16 -2.39 12.74
C GLU A 57 -9.84 -3.08 11.39
N ASN A 58 -10.77 -3.89 10.86
CA ASN A 58 -10.64 -4.54 9.55
C ASN A 58 -11.70 -4.05 8.55
N GLY A 59 -12.26 -2.85 8.77
CA GLY A 59 -13.08 -2.16 7.77
C GLY A 59 -14.58 -2.50 7.79
N ALA A 60 -15.10 -3.03 8.89
CA ALA A 60 -16.55 -3.14 9.08
C ALA A 60 -17.19 -1.74 9.14
N LYS A 61 -18.22 -1.51 8.32
CA LYS A 61 -18.91 -0.23 8.20
C LYS A 61 -19.77 0.03 9.43
N CYS A 62 -19.49 1.13 10.13
CA CYS A 62 -20.30 1.63 11.24
C CYS A 62 -20.36 3.17 11.20
N GLU A 63 -21.18 3.69 10.30
CA GLU A 63 -21.33 5.14 10.14
C GLU A 63 -22.48 5.67 10.99
N ALA A 64 -22.22 6.70 11.79
CA ALA A 64 -23.26 7.36 12.57
C ALA A 64 -24.35 7.95 11.65
N ASN A 65 -25.62 7.83 12.03
CA ASN A 65 -26.79 8.23 11.23
C ASN A 65 -27.02 7.41 9.94
N THR A 66 -26.40 6.25 9.80
CA THR A 66 -26.79 5.25 8.79
C THR A 66 -27.66 4.17 9.43
N PHE A 67 -28.48 3.50 8.62
CA PHE A 67 -29.32 2.40 9.10
C PHE A 67 -28.49 1.31 9.81
N ASP A 68 -27.32 0.95 9.27
CA ASP A 68 -26.46 -0.07 9.83
C ASP A 68 -25.74 0.40 11.10
N GLY A 69 -25.23 1.64 11.10
CA GLY A 69 -24.53 2.20 12.26
C GLY A 69 -25.45 2.41 13.46
N GLU A 70 -26.66 2.94 13.24
CA GLU A 70 -27.66 3.10 14.30
C GLU A 70 -28.10 1.74 14.86
N ARG A 71 -28.26 0.72 14.01
CA ARG A 71 -28.56 -0.65 14.47
C ARG A 71 -27.45 -1.23 15.32
N CYS A 72 -26.18 -1.06 14.95
CA CYS A 72 -25.05 -1.51 15.76
C CYS A 72 -25.00 -0.77 17.10
N LEU A 73 -25.27 0.54 17.10
CA LEU A 73 -25.31 1.37 18.31
C LEU A 73 -26.45 0.97 19.25
N TYR A 74 -27.61 0.64 18.69
CA TYR A 74 -28.79 0.19 19.42
C TYR A 74 -28.62 -1.22 19.97
N ALA A 75 -28.02 -2.12 19.18
CA ALA A 75 -27.80 -3.51 19.56
C ALA A 75 -26.62 -3.72 20.53
N ALA A 76 -25.77 -2.71 20.73
CA ALA A 76 -24.61 -2.82 21.62
C ALA A 76 -25.00 -3.32 23.02
N LEU A 77 -24.57 -4.54 23.37
CA LEU A 77 -24.93 -5.18 24.63
C LEU A 77 -24.41 -4.42 25.86
N ASN A 78 -23.27 -3.72 25.73
CA ASN A 78 -22.63 -3.03 26.84
C ASN A 78 -22.15 -1.61 26.46
N ASP A 79 -21.98 -0.77 27.48
CA ASP A 79 -21.55 0.62 27.31
C ASP A 79 -20.14 0.76 26.73
N LYS A 80 -19.29 -0.25 26.90
CA LYS A 80 -17.94 -0.25 26.31
C LYS A 80 -18.02 -0.33 24.79
N ILE A 81 -18.79 -1.27 24.25
CA ILE A 81 -19.06 -1.39 22.81
C ILE A 81 -19.73 -0.11 22.30
N LYS A 82 -20.72 0.42 23.02
CA LYS A 82 -21.40 1.67 22.63
C LYS A 82 -20.44 2.86 22.57
N LYS A 83 -19.54 2.99 23.55
CA LYS A 83 -18.46 4.00 23.53
C LYS A 83 -17.48 3.74 22.39
N LEU A 84 -17.11 2.47 22.17
CA LEU A 84 -16.22 2.06 21.08
C LEU A 84 -16.82 2.50 19.74
N LEU A 85 -18.05 2.11 19.42
CA LEU A 85 -18.74 2.50 18.18
C LEU A 85 -18.88 4.01 18.01
N LYS A 86 -19.20 4.76 19.08
CA LYS A 86 -19.31 6.23 19.04
C LYS A 86 -17.96 6.94 18.85
N ASN A 87 -16.92 6.41 19.49
CA ASN A 87 -15.56 6.96 19.41
C ASN A 87 -14.84 6.50 18.14
N TYR A 88 -15.32 5.42 17.52
CA TYR A 88 -14.90 4.97 16.21
C TYR A 88 -15.44 5.92 15.16
N LYS A 89 -14.91 7.15 15.16
CA LYS A 89 -15.06 8.09 14.06
C LYS A 89 -14.36 7.44 12.88
N MET A 90 -15.17 6.82 12.02
CA MET A 90 -14.89 6.38 10.67
C MET A 90 -13.46 6.75 10.28
N ILE A 91 -12.52 5.87 10.66
CA ILE A 91 -11.30 5.75 9.88
C ILE A 91 -11.90 5.42 8.51
N THR A 92 -11.75 6.34 7.56
CA THR A 92 -12.46 6.36 6.28
C THR A 92 -12.57 4.93 5.75
N SER A 93 -13.68 4.60 5.10
CA SER A 93 -13.97 3.29 4.50
C SER A 93 -12.87 2.73 3.56
N SER A 94 -11.80 3.50 3.34
CA SER A 94 -10.57 3.20 2.63
C SER A 94 -9.37 2.77 3.52
N THR A 95 -9.46 2.80 4.85
CA THR A 95 -8.26 2.70 5.72
C THR A 95 -7.99 1.33 6.32
N MET A 96 -8.89 0.34 6.21
CA MET A 96 -8.71 -0.89 7.00
C MET A 96 -9.12 -2.20 6.32
N ARG A 97 -9.12 -2.27 4.99
CA ARG A 97 -8.49 -3.47 4.43
C ARG A 97 -7.01 -3.27 4.72
N ARG A 98 -6.30 -4.27 5.27
CA ARG A 98 -4.84 -4.23 5.41
C ARG A 98 -4.24 -4.16 4.00
N ASP A 99 -4.29 -2.98 3.39
CA ASP A 99 -3.60 -2.72 2.15
C ASP A 99 -2.12 -2.70 2.52
N LEU A 100 -1.47 -3.83 2.25
CA LEU A 100 -0.06 -4.06 2.55
C LEU A 100 0.81 -2.98 1.90
N TYR A 101 0.32 -2.34 0.84
CA TYR A 101 1.01 -1.27 0.16
C TYR A 101 0.92 0.07 0.89
N ASP A 102 -0.27 0.45 1.38
CA ASP A 102 -0.42 1.65 2.22
C ASP A 102 0.44 1.57 3.48
N GLU A 103 0.49 0.39 4.09
CA GLU A 103 1.34 0.12 5.24
C GLU A 103 2.83 0.19 4.88
N PHE A 104 3.21 -0.33 3.72
CA PHE A 104 4.54 -0.14 3.16
C PHE A 104 4.90 1.34 2.99
N LEU A 105 4.05 2.16 2.36
CA LEU A 105 4.33 3.59 2.14
C LEU A 105 4.45 4.35 3.46
N ARG A 106 3.63 3.99 4.46
CA ARG A 106 3.71 4.53 5.81
C ARG A 106 5.06 4.21 6.47
N ARG A 107 5.51 2.96 6.37
CA ARG A 107 6.82 2.49 6.89
C ARG A 107 7.99 3.09 6.14
N LEU A 108 7.91 3.16 4.81
CA LEU A 108 8.90 3.80 3.94
C LEU A 108 9.18 5.23 4.40
N LYS A 109 8.15 5.99 4.76
CA LYS A 109 8.31 7.33 5.34
C LYS A 109 8.75 7.32 6.81
N GLY A 110 8.25 6.37 7.61
CA GLY A 110 8.33 6.38 9.07
C GLY A 110 9.61 5.79 9.65
N ASP A 111 10.05 4.64 9.11
CA ASP A 111 11.13 3.83 9.66
C ASP A 111 12.51 4.43 9.37
N LYS A 112 12.60 5.36 8.39
CA LYS A 112 13.81 6.07 7.95
C LYS A 112 14.94 5.15 7.45
N LEU A 113 14.64 3.88 7.20
CA LEU A 113 15.58 2.91 6.64
C LEU A 113 15.96 3.35 5.23
N TYR A 114 17.26 3.28 4.92
CA TYR A 114 17.82 3.63 3.60
C TYR A 114 17.57 5.07 3.13
N CYS A 115 17.20 5.99 4.02
CA CYS A 115 17.15 7.42 3.69
C CYS A 115 18.55 7.95 3.35
N ASP A 116 18.68 8.62 2.21
CA ASP A 116 19.96 9.10 1.65
C ASP A 116 20.05 10.63 1.57
N ALA A 117 19.02 11.34 2.04
CA ALA A 117 19.04 12.79 2.23
C ALA A 117 18.28 13.21 3.50
N THR A 118 18.53 14.43 3.97
CA THR A 118 17.84 14.99 5.15
C THR A 118 17.56 16.48 4.94
N PHE A 119 16.38 16.93 5.34
CA PHE A 119 16.05 18.37 5.45
C PHE A 119 16.09 18.77 6.92
N LYS A 120 16.55 20.00 7.22
CA LYS A 120 16.48 20.56 8.57
C LYS A 120 15.59 21.80 8.58
N VAL A 121 14.39 21.68 9.12
CA VAL A 121 13.40 22.77 9.15
C VAL A 121 13.21 23.23 10.59
N LEU A 122 13.58 24.48 10.88
CA LEU A 122 13.54 25.10 12.23
C LEU A 122 14.05 24.21 13.39
N GLY A 123 15.08 23.39 13.13
CA GLY A 123 15.67 22.49 14.13
C GLY A 123 15.24 21.03 14.01
N GLU A 124 14.09 20.76 13.40
CA GLU A 124 13.58 19.41 13.13
C GLU A 124 14.26 18.79 11.90
N LYS A 125 14.46 17.47 11.94
CA LYS A 125 15.11 16.70 10.86
C LYS A 125 14.10 15.81 10.15
N PHE A 126 14.08 15.88 8.83
CA PHE A 126 13.23 15.07 7.96
C PHE A 126 14.12 14.24 7.03
N CYS A 127 14.26 12.94 7.34
CA CYS A 127 14.99 12.00 6.48
C CYS A 127 14.11 11.64 5.28
N VAL A 128 14.72 11.59 4.09
CA VAL A 128 14.02 11.34 2.83
C VAL A 128 14.87 10.48 1.90
N HIS A 129 14.22 9.85 0.93
CA HIS A 129 14.80 9.09 -0.17
C HIS A 129 14.81 9.95 -1.43
N ARG A 130 15.97 10.13 -2.06
CA ARG A 130 16.10 10.89 -3.31
C ARG A 130 15.34 10.24 -4.46
N CYS A 131 15.25 8.92 -4.53
CA CYS A 131 14.45 8.22 -5.55
C CYS A 131 12.95 8.59 -5.47
N ILE A 132 12.39 8.74 -4.26
CA ILE A 132 11.00 9.20 -4.07
C ILE A 132 10.84 10.66 -4.50
N LEU A 133 11.81 11.52 -4.18
CA LEU A 133 11.76 12.91 -4.65
C LEU A 133 11.91 13.00 -6.18
N ALA A 134 12.73 12.15 -6.79
CA ALA A 134 12.88 12.11 -8.23
C ALA A 134 11.59 11.74 -8.97
N SER A 135 10.82 10.81 -8.42
CA SER A 135 9.53 10.41 -9.02
C SER A 135 8.40 11.39 -8.73
N ARG A 136 8.39 12.02 -7.54
CA ARG A 136 7.21 12.75 -7.03
C ARG A 136 7.40 14.26 -6.85
N CYS A 137 8.63 14.76 -6.73
CA CYS A 137 8.89 16.18 -6.46
C CYS A 137 10.32 16.62 -6.87
N SER A 138 10.50 16.89 -8.17
CA SER A 138 11.78 17.36 -8.72
C SER A 138 12.27 18.67 -8.09
N THR A 139 11.38 19.57 -7.68
CA THR A 139 11.78 20.83 -7.05
C THR A 139 12.46 20.65 -5.69
N LEU A 140 12.01 19.69 -4.88
CA LEU A 140 12.70 19.34 -3.63
C LEU A 140 14.00 18.58 -3.91
N LEU A 141 14.03 17.76 -4.95
CA LEU A 141 15.25 17.09 -5.39
C LEU A 141 16.32 18.11 -5.82
N ASP A 142 15.99 19.11 -6.63
CA ASP A 142 16.91 20.16 -7.05
C ASP A 142 17.53 20.90 -5.85
N LYS A 143 16.75 21.10 -4.78
CA LYS A 143 17.22 21.72 -3.53
C LYS A 143 18.21 20.84 -2.78
N VAL A 144 18.06 19.52 -2.89
CA VAL A 144 19.00 18.52 -2.38
C VAL A 144 20.28 18.52 -3.22
N GLU A 145 20.17 18.46 -4.55
CA GLU A 145 21.30 18.40 -5.48
C GLU A 145 22.17 19.67 -5.49
N LYS A 146 21.57 20.85 -5.44
CA LYS A 146 22.33 22.12 -5.43
C LYS A 146 23.18 22.33 -4.18
N ARG A 147 22.99 21.53 -3.13
CA ARG A 147 23.69 21.66 -1.84
C ARG A 147 24.66 20.50 -1.55
N LEU A 148 24.96 19.68 -2.57
CA LEU A 148 25.70 18.42 -2.46
C LEU A 148 27.24 18.55 -2.45
N GLU A 149 27.80 19.72 -2.16
CA GLU A 149 29.25 19.96 -2.10
C GLU A 149 29.91 19.34 -0.83
N ASN A 150 29.91 18.00 -0.69
CA ASN A 150 30.78 17.20 0.20
C ASN A 150 30.26 16.73 1.58
N LYS A 151 28.95 16.46 1.78
CA LYS A 151 28.49 15.74 3.02
C LYS A 151 27.36 14.73 2.77
N LYS A 152 27.48 13.52 3.36
CA LYS A 152 26.47 12.45 3.45
C LYS A 152 25.18 12.86 4.20
N THR A 153 25.12 14.06 4.76
CA THR A 153 23.93 14.59 5.44
C THR A 153 23.76 16.04 5.05
N ILE A 154 22.82 16.29 4.15
CA ILE A 154 22.47 17.66 3.76
C ILE A 154 21.65 18.25 4.92
N ILE A 155 21.94 19.49 5.27
CA ILE A 155 21.13 20.28 6.18
C ILE A 155 20.65 21.44 5.33
N VAL A 156 19.44 21.33 4.79
CA VAL A 156 18.81 22.46 4.11
C VAL A 156 18.46 23.50 5.16
N LYS A 157 19.40 24.37 5.53
CA LYS A 157 19.15 25.53 6.38
C LYS A 157 18.22 26.49 5.61
N ASP A 158 17.19 26.95 6.32
CA ASP A 158 16.29 28.05 5.98
C ASP A 158 15.22 27.80 4.91
N LEU A 159 14.48 26.68 5.02
CA LEU A 159 13.05 26.78 4.73
C LEU A 159 12.44 27.54 5.92
N THR A 160 12.09 28.81 5.74
CA THR A 160 11.29 29.61 6.69
C THR A 160 9.84 29.15 6.66
N VAL A 161 9.67 27.85 6.79
CA VAL A 161 8.43 27.11 6.63
C VAL A 161 8.17 26.45 7.96
N ASP A 162 6.91 26.42 8.39
CA ASP A 162 6.59 25.73 9.62
C ASP A 162 6.83 24.21 9.46
N PRO A 163 7.46 23.55 10.46
CA PRO A 163 7.77 22.13 10.38
C PRO A 163 6.54 21.24 10.15
N ASN A 164 5.38 21.65 10.66
CA ASN A 164 4.14 20.90 10.50
C ASN A 164 3.66 20.88 9.05
N SER A 165 3.62 22.02 8.36
CA SER A 165 3.26 22.07 6.94
C SER A 165 4.29 21.34 6.07
N PHE A 166 5.58 21.41 6.42
CA PHE A 166 6.59 20.61 5.73
C PHE A 166 6.39 19.11 5.94
N LYS A 167 6.04 18.69 7.16
CA LYS A 167 5.69 17.29 7.47
C LYS A 167 4.49 16.83 6.65
N ILE A 168 3.43 17.65 6.57
CA ILE A 168 2.22 17.38 5.76
C ILE A 168 2.58 17.20 4.29
N LEU A 169 3.47 18.05 3.76
CA LEU A 169 3.95 17.95 2.39
C LEU A 169 4.70 16.62 2.14
N ILE A 170 5.59 16.24 3.06
CA ILE A 170 6.30 14.96 2.99
C ILE A 170 5.32 13.77 3.10
N ASP A 171 4.32 13.85 3.98
CA ASP A 171 3.29 12.81 4.10
C ASP A 171 2.55 12.62 2.76
N TYR A 172 2.18 13.71 2.08
CA TYR A 172 1.57 13.65 0.76
C TYR A 172 2.50 13.09 -0.32
N ILE A 173 3.78 13.49 -0.33
CA ILE A 173 4.75 13.00 -1.32
C ILE A 173 4.91 11.47 -1.23
N TYR A 174 4.95 10.92 -0.01
CA TYR A 174 5.16 9.49 0.23
C TYR A 174 3.90 8.64 0.16
N GLN A 175 2.73 9.18 0.49
CA GLN A 175 1.52 8.37 0.65
C GLN A 175 0.39 8.79 -0.29
N GLY A 176 0.53 9.90 -1.01
CA GLY A 176 -0.57 10.50 -1.78
C GLY A 176 -1.72 11.04 -0.92
N ARG A 177 -1.57 11.02 0.41
CA ARG A 177 -2.58 11.44 1.39
C ARG A 177 -1.95 12.25 2.51
N CYS A 178 -2.73 13.17 3.08
CA CYS A 178 -2.29 13.94 4.24
C CYS A 178 -3.48 14.50 5.03
N GLN A 179 -3.22 14.82 6.30
CA GLN A 179 -4.17 15.51 7.16
C GLN A 179 -3.70 16.94 7.37
N VAL A 180 -4.57 17.89 7.07
CA VAL A 180 -4.24 19.31 7.06
C VAL A 180 -5.10 20.05 8.07
N PRO A 181 -4.52 20.57 9.17
CA PRO A 181 -5.20 21.51 10.04
C PRO A 181 -5.69 22.70 9.21
N TYR A 182 -6.95 23.08 9.39
CA TYR A 182 -7.56 24.11 8.56
C TYR A 182 -6.82 25.44 8.66
N ASP A 183 -6.29 25.78 9.83
CA ASP A 183 -5.50 27.00 10.07
C ASP A 183 -4.18 27.03 9.28
N SER A 184 -3.66 25.85 8.89
CA SER A 184 -2.42 25.71 8.14
C SER A 184 -2.64 25.60 6.62
N ILE A 185 -3.89 25.62 6.14
CA ILE A 185 -4.21 25.33 4.74
C ILE A 185 -3.51 26.28 3.76
N THR A 186 -3.48 27.58 4.07
CA THR A 186 -2.86 28.60 3.21
C THR A 186 -1.36 28.40 3.11
N THR A 187 -0.72 28.01 4.22
CA THR A 187 0.72 27.74 4.25
C THR A 187 1.04 26.48 3.47
N VAL A 188 0.27 25.40 3.66
CA VAL A 188 0.45 24.14 2.91
C VAL A 188 0.21 24.35 1.41
N ASP A 189 -0.80 25.13 1.02
CA ASP A 189 -1.09 25.44 -0.39
C ASP A 189 0.06 26.22 -1.05
N LEU A 190 0.62 27.21 -0.35
CA LEU A 190 1.80 27.95 -0.82
C LEU A 190 3.01 27.02 -1.01
N LEU A 191 3.26 26.10 -0.08
CA LEU A 191 4.33 25.12 -0.19
C LEU A 191 4.13 24.13 -1.33
N ALA A 192 2.89 23.65 -1.50
CA ALA A 192 2.52 22.77 -2.59
C ALA A 192 2.80 23.45 -3.94
N ASN A 193 2.45 24.73 -4.08
CA ASN A 193 2.77 25.53 -5.26
C ASN A 193 4.29 25.66 -5.48
N GLN A 194 5.04 26.00 -4.43
CA GLN A 194 6.50 26.10 -4.50
C GLN A 194 7.20 24.78 -4.84
N CYS A 195 6.56 23.65 -4.57
CA CYS A 195 7.09 22.31 -4.84
C CYS A 195 6.51 21.68 -6.11
N GLY A 196 5.69 22.42 -6.87
CA GLY A 196 5.10 21.94 -8.12
C GLY A 196 4.12 20.78 -7.92
N LEU A 197 3.28 20.82 -6.90
CA LEU A 197 2.30 19.77 -6.57
C LEU A 197 0.86 20.21 -6.91
N PRO A 198 0.47 20.29 -8.19
CA PRO A 198 -0.82 20.85 -8.61
C PRO A 198 -2.03 20.04 -8.14
N LEU A 199 -1.91 18.71 -8.04
CA LEU A 199 -2.98 17.83 -7.55
C LEU A 199 -3.34 18.15 -6.09
N LEU A 200 -2.33 18.31 -5.23
CA LEU A 200 -2.55 18.68 -3.83
C LEU A 200 -3.25 20.05 -3.73
N MET A 201 -2.80 21.05 -4.50
CA MET A 201 -3.43 22.39 -4.50
C MET A 201 -4.91 22.33 -4.91
N GLN A 202 -5.21 21.59 -5.99
CA GLN A 202 -6.58 21.41 -6.45
C GLN A 202 -7.47 20.81 -5.36
N GLN A 203 -6.95 19.83 -4.61
CA GLN A 203 -7.69 19.12 -3.58
C GLN A 203 -7.88 19.93 -2.31
N LEU A 204 -6.86 20.68 -1.87
CA LEU A 204 -6.99 21.62 -0.77
C LEU A 204 -8.09 22.64 -1.08
N GLY A 205 -8.09 23.19 -2.30
CA GLY A 205 -9.13 24.11 -2.77
C GLY A 205 -10.52 23.50 -2.78
N LYS A 206 -10.66 22.24 -3.24
CA LYS A 206 -11.93 21.50 -3.25
C LYS A 206 -12.44 21.24 -1.83
N LYS A 207 -11.60 20.68 -0.95
CA LYS A 207 -11.95 20.34 0.43
C LYS A 207 -12.26 21.57 1.28
N ALA A 208 -11.58 22.69 1.05
CA ALA A 208 -11.91 23.97 1.69
C ALA A 208 -13.32 24.47 1.32
N LYS A 209 -13.74 24.30 0.07
CA LYS A 209 -15.11 24.64 -0.38
C LYS A 209 -16.15 23.69 0.22
N GLU A 210 -15.87 22.38 0.22
CA GLU A 210 -16.73 21.36 0.83
C GLU A 210 -16.96 21.64 2.31
N LYS A 211 -15.90 21.97 3.06
CA LYS A 211 -16.00 22.36 4.47
C LYS A 211 -16.97 23.52 4.68
N LYS A 212 -16.79 24.62 3.92
CA LYS A 212 -17.64 25.82 4.06
C LYS A 212 -19.11 25.51 3.82
N SER A 213 -19.41 24.68 2.81
CA SER A 213 -20.77 24.21 2.53
C SER A 213 -21.33 23.35 3.67
N PHE A 214 -20.51 22.43 4.20
CA PHE A 214 -20.89 21.52 5.27
C PHE A 214 -21.20 22.25 6.58
N GLU A 215 -20.33 23.15 7.04
CA GLU A 215 -20.55 23.94 8.27
C GLU A 215 -21.80 24.84 8.16
N SER A 216 -22.05 25.40 6.97
CA SER A 216 -23.27 26.18 6.69
C SER A 216 -24.55 25.35 6.82
N SER A 217 -24.48 24.04 6.53
CA SER A 217 -25.62 23.12 6.62
C SER A 217 -25.87 22.57 8.03
N LYS A 218 -24.88 22.65 8.94
CA LYS A 218 -24.94 22.07 10.29
C LYS A 218 -24.44 23.07 11.34
N PRO A 219 -25.33 23.95 11.85
CA PRO A 219 -24.97 24.92 12.87
C PRO A 219 -24.40 24.24 14.12
N GLY A 220 -23.24 24.70 14.59
CA GLY A 220 -22.57 24.18 15.79
C GLY A 220 -21.55 23.06 15.54
N VAL A 221 -21.35 22.64 14.28
CA VAL A 221 -20.29 21.69 13.90
C VAL A 221 -19.12 22.45 13.28
N HIS A 222 -17.91 22.22 13.80
CA HIS A 222 -16.67 22.78 13.28
C HIS A 222 -15.72 21.69 12.81
N VAL A 223 -15.13 21.90 11.63
CA VAL A 223 -14.15 20.97 11.03
C VAL A 223 -12.75 21.56 11.17
N ASP A 224 -11.97 21.02 12.08
CA ASP A 224 -10.62 21.55 12.38
C ASP A 224 -9.52 20.97 11.47
N VAL A 225 -9.76 19.78 10.90
CA VAL A 225 -8.79 19.06 10.07
C VAL A 225 -9.46 18.59 8.78
N LEU A 226 -8.80 18.87 7.66
CA LEU A 226 -9.16 18.36 6.34
C LEU A 226 -8.34 17.10 6.04
N SER A 227 -9.02 16.02 5.68
CA SER A 227 -8.36 14.80 5.19
C SER A 227 -8.29 14.83 3.66
N ILE A 228 -7.07 14.75 3.15
CA ILE A 228 -6.78 14.51 1.74
C ILE A 228 -6.50 13.01 1.60
N ASP A 229 -7.50 12.28 1.13
CA ASP A 229 -7.44 10.84 0.84
C ASP A 229 -8.44 10.59 -0.29
N ASN A 230 -7.95 10.26 -1.48
CA ASN A 230 -8.76 9.99 -2.66
C ASN A 230 -8.11 8.88 -3.50
N ASP A 231 -8.94 8.01 -4.07
CA ASP A 231 -8.51 6.87 -4.87
C ASP A 231 -7.67 7.30 -6.09
N VAL A 232 -7.95 8.48 -6.64
CA VAL A 232 -7.19 9.06 -7.77
C VAL A 232 -5.71 9.29 -7.41
N ASP A 233 -5.40 9.73 -6.19
CA ASP A 233 -4.01 9.98 -5.80
C ASP A 233 -3.27 8.70 -5.45
N ARG A 234 -4.00 7.68 -4.97
CA ARG A 234 -3.47 6.34 -4.74
C ARG A 234 -3.01 5.71 -6.06
N GLU A 235 -3.76 5.92 -7.14
CA GLU A 235 -3.32 5.46 -8.45
C GLU A 235 -2.17 6.31 -9.00
N SER A 236 -2.20 7.63 -8.77
CA SER A 236 -1.10 8.52 -9.16
C SER A 236 0.22 8.15 -8.50
N ILE A 237 0.24 7.76 -7.22
CA ILE A 237 1.49 7.35 -6.57
C ILE A 237 2.03 6.04 -7.16
N LYS A 238 1.17 5.07 -7.46
CA LYS A 238 1.58 3.83 -8.14
C LYS A 238 2.19 4.13 -9.50
N GLN A 239 1.58 5.03 -10.28
CA GLN A 239 2.11 5.46 -11.58
C GLN A 239 3.45 6.19 -11.47
N ASP A 240 3.63 7.05 -10.47
CA ASP A 240 4.89 7.75 -10.29
C ASP A 240 6.01 6.81 -9.80
N LEU A 241 5.69 5.83 -8.96
CA LEU A 241 6.65 4.82 -8.50
C LEU A 241 6.94 3.77 -9.58
N ALA A 242 6.02 3.55 -10.53
CA ALA A 242 6.27 2.72 -11.73
C ALA A 242 7.45 3.24 -12.55
N LYS A 243 7.66 4.56 -12.59
CA LYS A 243 8.82 5.17 -13.26
C LYS A 243 10.15 4.67 -12.68
N LEU A 244 10.19 4.37 -11.37
CA LEU A 244 11.37 3.79 -10.73
C LEU A 244 11.57 2.33 -11.12
N ALA A 245 10.49 1.57 -11.34
CA ALA A 245 10.56 0.22 -11.88
C ALA A 245 11.06 0.22 -13.33
N ASP A 246 10.56 1.13 -14.18
CA ASP A 246 11.03 1.30 -15.56
C ASP A 246 12.53 1.62 -15.62
N GLN A 247 12.99 2.49 -14.71
CA GLN A 247 14.40 2.87 -14.56
C GLN A 247 15.28 1.76 -14.01
N ALA A 248 14.69 0.78 -13.32
CA ALA A 248 15.40 -0.35 -12.77
C ALA A 248 15.67 -1.45 -13.81
N LEU A 249 14.97 -1.44 -14.95
CA LEU A 249 15.14 -2.44 -16.00
C LEU A 249 16.55 -2.37 -16.65
N PRO A 250 17.11 -3.51 -17.09
CA PRO A 250 18.36 -3.55 -17.83
C PRO A 250 18.27 -2.75 -19.13
N SER A 251 19.31 -1.99 -19.45
CA SER A 251 19.43 -1.20 -20.68
C SER A 251 19.20 -2.03 -21.95
N GLU A 252 19.64 -3.29 -21.94
CA GLU A 252 19.58 -4.24 -23.05
C GLU A 252 18.15 -4.76 -23.30
N THR A 253 17.32 -4.81 -22.25
CA THR A 253 15.91 -5.22 -22.38
C THR A 253 15.01 -4.11 -22.97
N ASN A 254 15.52 -2.88 -23.05
CA ASN A 254 14.87 -1.73 -23.66
C ASN A 254 15.25 -1.51 -25.13
N ALA A 255 15.89 -2.48 -25.80
CA ALA A 255 16.42 -2.34 -27.16
C ALA A 255 15.41 -1.74 -28.17
N LEU A 256 14.13 -2.12 -28.11
CA LEU A 256 13.07 -1.58 -28.97
C LEU A 256 12.73 -0.09 -28.70
N LEU A 257 12.94 0.40 -27.48
CA LEU A 257 12.77 1.81 -27.10
C LEU A 257 14.02 2.63 -27.43
N MET A 258 15.22 2.04 -27.34
CA MET A 258 16.48 2.74 -27.62
C MET A 258 16.67 3.10 -29.10
N GLU A 259 15.99 2.42 -30.02
CA GLU A 259 16.00 2.76 -31.45
C GLU A 259 15.09 3.95 -31.81
N MET A 260 14.24 4.40 -30.88
CA MET A 260 13.35 5.54 -31.13
C MET A 260 14.02 6.87 -30.76
N PRO A 261 14.14 7.84 -31.68
CA PRO A 261 14.91 9.09 -31.50
C PRO A 261 14.34 10.06 -30.45
N PHE A 262 13.24 9.70 -29.78
CA PHE A 262 12.57 10.50 -28.75
C PHE A 262 12.48 9.81 -27.39
N CYS A 263 13.02 8.59 -27.24
CA CYS A 263 13.02 7.95 -25.93
C CYS A 263 14.06 8.66 -25.05
N PRO A 264 13.65 9.32 -23.95
CA PRO A 264 14.61 9.87 -23.02
C PRO A 264 15.49 8.73 -22.52
N ASN A 265 16.80 8.95 -22.46
CA ASN A 265 17.73 7.96 -21.94
C ASN A 265 17.38 7.72 -20.46
N ILE A 266 16.60 6.66 -20.19
CA ILE A 266 16.06 6.34 -18.86
C ILE A 266 17.22 5.79 -18.03
N LYS A 267 17.94 6.68 -17.33
CA LYS A 267 19.00 6.29 -16.42
C LYS A 267 18.41 5.92 -15.04
N PRO A 268 18.94 4.88 -14.37
CA PRO A 268 18.58 4.59 -12.99
C PRO A 268 18.81 5.79 -12.08
N VAL A 269 17.82 6.16 -11.28
CA VAL A 269 17.88 7.36 -10.43
C VAL A 269 18.17 6.98 -8.98
N TYR A 270 19.43 7.11 -8.60
CA TYR A 270 19.98 6.77 -7.27
C TYR A 270 19.76 5.31 -6.82
N PRO A 271 20.09 4.30 -7.65
CA PRO A 271 20.08 2.92 -7.20
C PRO A 271 21.12 2.71 -6.09
N ASP A 272 20.74 1.96 -5.05
CA ASP A 272 21.60 1.58 -3.94
C ASP A 272 21.76 0.04 -3.81
N MET A 273 21.13 -0.71 -4.72
CA MET A 273 21.35 -2.14 -4.93
C MET A 273 21.19 -2.52 -6.40
N CYS A 274 21.69 -3.70 -6.77
CA CYS A 274 21.53 -4.33 -8.07
C CYS A 274 21.03 -5.76 -7.88
N VAL A 275 20.10 -6.20 -8.73
CA VAL A 275 19.66 -7.59 -8.81
C VAL A 275 20.08 -8.14 -10.16
N MET A 276 20.87 -9.21 -10.15
CA MET A 276 21.28 -9.93 -11.34
C MET A 276 20.35 -11.13 -11.52
N VAL A 277 19.66 -11.17 -12.66
CA VAL A 277 18.82 -12.29 -13.08
C VAL A 277 19.37 -12.77 -14.41
N GLN A 278 19.83 -14.03 -14.44
CA GLN A 278 20.64 -14.55 -15.55
C GLN A 278 21.85 -13.62 -15.77
N ASP A 279 22.01 -13.03 -16.96
CA ASP A 279 23.09 -12.08 -17.28
C ASP A 279 22.66 -10.60 -17.25
N PHE A 280 21.42 -10.33 -16.83
CA PHE A 280 20.85 -8.99 -16.86
C PHE A 280 20.86 -8.32 -15.49
N LYS A 281 21.28 -7.05 -15.46
CA LYS A 281 21.39 -6.25 -14.23
C LYS A 281 20.20 -5.31 -14.08
N PHE A 282 19.49 -5.45 -12.98
CA PHE A 282 18.40 -4.57 -12.57
C PHE A 282 18.90 -3.62 -11.48
N ASN A 283 18.82 -2.32 -11.70
CA ASN A 283 19.31 -1.31 -10.74
C ASN A 283 18.18 -0.85 -9.83
N CYS A 284 18.16 -1.32 -8.58
CA CYS A 284 17.02 -1.26 -7.69
C CYS A 284 17.29 -0.42 -6.42
N HIS A 285 16.26 -0.30 -5.58
CA HIS A 285 16.28 0.45 -4.33
C HIS A 285 16.03 -0.48 -3.12
N LYS A 286 16.97 -0.54 -2.18
CA LYS A 286 16.89 -1.36 -0.96
C LYS A 286 15.63 -1.07 -0.15
N ALA A 287 15.26 0.20 -0.06
CA ALA A 287 14.06 0.65 0.66
C ALA A 287 12.80 -0.08 0.19
N PHE A 288 12.67 -0.35 -1.10
CA PHE A 288 11.51 -1.06 -1.66
C PHE A 288 11.57 -2.56 -1.38
N PHE A 289 12.69 -3.19 -1.72
CA PHE A 289 12.86 -4.64 -1.57
C PHE A 289 12.76 -5.08 -0.10
N CYS A 290 13.47 -4.40 0.81
CA CYS A 290 13.52 -4.79 2.23
C CYS A 290 12.24 -4.47 3.02
N LEU A 291 11.46 -3.45 2.61
CA LEU A 291 10.20 -3.13 3.29
C LEU A 291 9.01 -3.94 2.76
N ARG A 292 9.10 -4.44 1.53
CA ARG A 292 8.05 -5.24 0.88
C ARG A 292 8.24 -6.75 1.06
N SER A 293 9.47 -7.21 1.33
CA SER A 293 9.82 -8.63 1.42
C SER A 293 10.80 -8.89 2.55
N ASP A 294 10.37 -9.69 3.51
CA ASP A 294 11.24 -10.18 4.58
C ASP A 294 12.33 -11.12 4.05
N TYR A 295 12.08 -11.81 2.92
CA TYR A 295 13.10 -12.58 2.23
C TYR A 295 14.24 -11.69 1.75
N PHE A 296 13.95 -10.62 1.01
CA PHE A 296 14.99 -9.72 0.51
C PHE A 296 15.66 -8.94 1.64
N LYS A 297 14.92 -8.61 2.69
CA LYS A 297 15.49 -8.03 3.90
C LYS A 297 16.51 -8.98 4.54
N ALA A 298 16.14 -10.23 4.82
CA ALA A 298 17.05 -11.22 5.39
C ALA A 298 18.23 -11.51 4.46
N LEU A 299 17.99 -11.64 3.15
CA LEU A 299 19.02 -11.82 2.13
C LEU A 299 20.05 -10.68 2.16
N LEU A 300 19.57 -9.43 2.27
CA LEU A 300 20.40 -8.24 2.32
C LEU A 300 21.05 -7.99 3.69
N GLU A 301 20.56 -8.61 4.76
CA GLU A 301 21.20 -8.58 6.09
C GLU A 301 22.27 -9.69 6.21
N ASP A 302 21.99 -10.90 5.71
CA ASP A 302 22.87 -12.08 5.82
C ASP A 302 24.04 -12.08 4.82
N HIS A 303 23.83 -11.56 3.60
CA HIS A 303 24.88 -11.53 2.58
C HIS A 303 25.85 -10.35 2.73
N PHE A 304 25.58 -9.39 3.61
CA PHE A 304 26.27 -8.11 3.61
C PHE A 304 26.85 -7.76 4.99
N ASN A 305 28.15 -7.97 5.14
CA ASN A 305 28.95 -7.21 6.10
C ASN A 305 29.39 -5.90 5.44
N GLU A 306 29.47 -4.82 6.24
CA GLU A 306 29.93 -3.48 5.84
C GLU A 306 31.20 -3.55 4.95
N ASN A 307 31.04 -3.55 3.63
CA ASN A 307 32.16 -3.47 2.70
C ASN A 307 32.33 -2.02 2.23
N VAL A 308 33.59 -1.63 2.13
CA VAL A 308 34.12 -0.26 2.26
C VAL A 308 34.26 0.45 0.90
N ASP A 309 33.83 -0.17 -0.20
CA ASP A 309 33.92 0.42 -1.54
C ASP A 309 32.58 0.98 -2.02
N ASP A 310 32.62 2.14 -2.69
CA ASP A 310 31.49 2.87 -3.30
C ASP A 310 30.80 2.10 -4.48
N GLN A 311 30.92 0.78 -4.54
CA GLN A 311 30.26 -0.05 -5.56
C GLN A 311 28.83 -0.43 -5.14
N ILE A 312 27.89 -0.31 -6.08
CA ILE A 312 26.51 -0.76 -5.88
C ILE A 312 26.51 -2.28 -5.65
N GLU A 313 25.99 -2.68 -4.50
CA GLU A 313 25.88 -4.08 -4.09
C GLU A 313 24.98 -4.87 -5.04
N CYS A 314 25.41 -6.06 -5.46
CA CYS A 314 24.69 -6.89 -6.42
C CYS A 314 24.32 -8.25 -5.83
N ILE A 315 23.03 -8.58 -5.78
CA ILE A 315 22.51 -9.92 -5.46
C ILE A 315 22.24 -10.70 -6.73
N VAL A 316 22.51 -12.01 -6.74
CA VAL A 316 22.20 -12.89 -7.87
C VAL A 316 21.01 -13.76 -7.52
N LEU A 317 19.97 -13.74 -8.36
CA LEU A 317 18.81 -14.61 -8.22
C LEU A 317 18.89 -15.73 -9.24
N HIS A 318 18.78 -16.96 -8.74
CA HIS A 318 18.80 -18.18 -9.54
C HIS A 318 17.37 -18.67 -9.82
N ASP A 319 17.25 -19.46 -10.88
CA ASP A 319 16.01 -20.16 -11.28
C ASP A 319 14.80 -19.23 -11.44
N ILE A 320 15.00 -18.03 -11.96
CA ILE A 320 13.92 -17.08 -12.29
C ILE A 320 14.15 -16.50 -13.69
N SER A 321 13.09 -16.45 -14.49
CA SER A 321 13.05 -15.80 -15.79
C SER A 321 13.04 -14.28 -15.66
N ILE A 322 13.44 -13.59 -16.72
CA ILE A 322 13.45 -12.12 -16.78
C ILE A 322 12.01 -11.61 -16.68
N GLU A 323 11.07 -12.27 -17.35
CA GLU A 323 9.65 -11.94 -17.40
C GLU A 323 8.99 -12.11 -16.02
N ALA A 324 9.27 -13.21 -15.32
CA ALA A 324 8.77 -13.41 -13.97
C ALA A 324 9.38 -12.39 -12.99
N PHE A 325 10.68 -12.08 -13.12
CA PHE A 325 11.30 -11.07 -12.26
C PHE A 325 10.78 -9.65 -12.53
N LYS A 326 10.46 -9.31 -13.79
CA LYS A 326 9.77 -8.05 -14.11
C LYS A 326 8.45 -7.95 -13.35
N CYS A 327 7.66 -9.01 -13.30
CA CYS A 327 6.41 -9.02 -12.52
C CYS A 327 6.66 -8.75 -11.02
N VAL A 328 7.65 -9.42 -10.44
CA VAL A 328 8.07 -9.21 -9.04
C VAL A 328 8.54 -7.78 -8.82
N LEU A 329 9.33 -7.23 -9.73
CA LEU A 329 9.87 -5.87 -9.68
C LEU A 329 8.73 -4.84 -9.67
N TYR A 330 7.84 -4.87 -10.66
CA TYR A 330 6.70 -3.94 -10.71
C TYR A 330 5.85 -4.07 -9.45
N TYR A 331 5.54 -5.29 -9.01
CA TYR A 331 4.78 -5.49 -7.78
C TYR A 331 5.44 -4.88 -6.53
N ILE A 332 6.76 -4.96 -6.42
CA ILE A 332 7.52 -4.36 -5.31
C ILE A 332 7.36 -2.82 -5.33
N TYR A 333 7.41 -2.18 -6.50
CA TYR A 333 7.30 -0.72 -6.63
C TYR A 333 5.89 -0.16 -6.63
N THR A 334 4.89 -0.90 -7.11
CA THR A 334 3.56 -0.35 -7.44
C THR A 334 2.40 -1.13 -6.83
N ASP A 335 2.66 -2.30 -6.22
CA ASP A 335 1.62 -3.25 -5.78
C ASP A 335 0.71 -3.73 -6.93
N SER A 336 1.24 -3.69 -8.15
CA SER A 336 0.58 -4.19 -9.36
C SER A 336 1.63 -4.73 -10.33
N CYS A 337 1.23 -5.67 -11.18
CA CYS A 337 2.05 -6.14 -12.28
C CYS A 337 1.15 -6.72 -13.38
N GLU A 338 1.70 -6.83 -14.58
CA GLU A 338 1.03 -7.53 -15.68
C GLU A 338 1.38 -9.02 -15.60
N LEU A 339 0.36 -9.85 -15.34
CA LEU A 339 0.51 -11.30 -15.34
C LEU A 339 0.11 -11.85 -16.71
N VAL A 340 0.82 -12.88 -17.16
CA VAL A 340 0.52 -13.63 -18.38
C VAL A 340 0.48 -15.11 -18.08
N GLU A 341 -0.32 -15.86 -18.83
CA GLU A 341 -0.56 -17.30 -18.61
C GLU A 341 0.74 -18.11 -18.60
N ASP A 342 1.68 -17.79 -19.50
CA ASP A 342 2.95 -18.51 -19.64
C ASP A 342 3.87 -18.41 -18.42
N THR A 343 3.77 -17.34 -17.63
CA THR A 343 4.70 -17.07 -16.51
C THR A 343 4.04 -17.07 -15.14
N VAL A 344 2.69 -17.06 -15.06
CA VAL A 344 1.99 -16.86 -13.79
C VAL A 344 2.32 -17.92 -12.72
N PHE A 345 2.55 -19.17 -13.12
CA PHE A 345 2.94 -20.24 -12.18
C PHE A 345 4.34 -20.03 -11.61
N GLU A 346 5.28 -19.55 -12.44
CA GLU A 346 6.62 -19.19 -12.00
C GLU A 346 6.57 -17.98 -11.05
N VAL A 347 5.78 -16.95 -11.41
CA VAL A 347 5.56 -15.77 -10.56
C VAL A 347 4.93 -16.18 -9.23
N LEU A 348 3.96 -17.10 -9.22
CA LEU A 348 3.34 -17.63 -8.00
C LEU A 348 4.39 -18.30 -7.09
N TYR A 349 5.22 -19.18 -7.65
CA TYR A 349 6.28 -19.86 -6.92
C TYR A 349 7.26 -18.85 -6.29
N LYS A 350 7.70 -17.86 -7.08
CA LYS A 350 8.64 -16.84 -6.62
C LYS A 350 8.00 -15.86 -5.64
N ALA A 351 6.72 -15.54 -5.78
CA ALA A 351 5.99 -14.72 -4.82
C ALA A 351 5.90 -15.38 -3.45
N ASP A 352 5.68 -16.69 -3.40
CA ASP A 352 5.73 -17.45 -2.14
C ASP A 352 7.14 -17.48 -1.55
N MET A 353 8.15 -17.84 -2.37
CA MET A 353 9.55 -17.91 -1.95
C MET A 353 10.11 -16.57 -1.46
N TYR A 354 9.77 -15.47 -2.15
CA TYR A 354 10.17 -14.12 -1.79
C TYR A 354 9.26 -13.49 -0.72
N LEU A 355 8.34 -14.24 -0.11
CA LEU A 355 7.46 -13.78 0.96
C LEU A 355 6.67 -12.51 0.55
N LEU A 356 6.08 -12.53 -0.64
CA LEU A 356 5.24 -11.48 -1.22
C LEU A 356 3.77 -11.94 -1.22
N PRO A 357 3.07 -11.94 -0.07
CA PRO A 357 1.74 -12.55 0.06
C PRO A 357 0.68 -11.87 -0.81
N GLY A 358 0.79 -10.56 -1.08
CA GLY A 358 -0.13 -9.88 -1.98
C GLY A 358 0.04 -10.29 -3.44
N LEU A 359 1.28 -10.44 -3.92
CA LEU A 359 1.55 -10.96 -5.26
C LEU A 359 1.09 -12.41 -5.40
N LYS A 360 1.37 -13.23 -4.38
CA LYS A 360 0.92 -14.62 -4.33
C LYS A 360 -0.61 -14.73 -4.45
N LYS A 361 -1.35 -13.88 -3.71
CA LYS A 361 -2.82 -13.79 -3.81
C LYS A 361 -3.27 -13.30 -5.19
N TYR A 362 -2.56 -12.35 -5.78
CA TYR A 362 -2.87 -11.82 -7.11
C TYR A 362 -2.67 -12.88 -8.21
N CYS A 363 -1.58 -13.65 -8.17
CA CYS A 363 -1.38 -14.80 -9.05
C CYS A 363 -2.47 -15.85 -8.88
N ALA A 364 -2.87 -16.16 -7.64
CA ALA A 364 -3.95 -17.11 -7.38
C ALA A 364 -5.29 -16.66 -7.98
N ALA A 365 -5.61 -15.36 -7.88
CA ALA A 365 -6.82 -14.81 -8.49
C ALA A 365 -6.78 -14.90 -10.03
N PHE A 366 -5.64 -14.59 -10.64
CA PHE A 366 -5.46 -14.71 -12.09
C PHE A 366 -5.59 -16.18 -12.55
N ILE A 367 -4.94 -17.12 -11.85
CA ILE A 367 -5.02 -18.56 -12.14
C ILE A 367 -6.46 -19.09 -12.00
N ALA A 368 -7.25 -18.55 -11.07
CA ALA A 368 -8.64 -18.95 -10.91
C ALA A 368 -9.50 -18.68 -12.17
N ASP A 369 -9.19 -17.62 -12.90
CA ASP A 369 -9.88 -17.27 -14.15
C ASP A 369 -9.46 -18.18 -15.32
N LEU A 370 -8.37 -18.95 -15.17
CA LEU A 370 -7.86 -19.90 -16.16
C LEU A 370 -8.37 -21.34 -15.96
N ILE A 371 -9.18 -21.61 -14.92
CA ILE A 371 -9.62 -22.97 -14.61
C ILE A 371 -10.49 -23.53 -15.74
N ASP A 372 -10.09 -24.69 -16.25
CA ASP A 372 -10.80 -25.46 -17.27
C ASP A 372 -10.84 -26.97 -16.94
N GLU A 373 -11.41 -27.77 -17.84
CA GLU A 373 -11.54 -29.22 -17.65
C GLU A 373 -10.21 -29.97 -17.67
N GLU A 374 -9.20 -29.43 -18.34
CA GLU A 374 -7.90 -30.07 -18.53
C GLU A 374 -6.97 -29.77 -17.35
N ASN A 375 -7.08 -28.58 -16.75
CA ASN A 375 -6.11 -28.08 -15.77
C ASN A 375 -6.60 -28.07 -14.31
N VAL A 376 -7.91 -28.24 -14.04
CA VAL A 376 -8.49 -28.03 -12.70
C VAL A 376 -7.83 -28.87 -11.60
N PHE A 377 -7.45 -30.11 -11.89
CA PHE A 377 -6.80 -30.98 -10.90
C PHE A 377 -5.38 -30.51 -10.57
N GLN A 378 -4.62 -30.06 -11.56
CA GLN A 378 -3.29 -29.49 -11.35
C GLN A 378 -3.38 -28.20 -10.54
N ILE A 379 -4.34 -27.32 -10.87
CA ILE A 379 -4.56 -26.08 -10.12
C ILE A 379 -5.02 -26.38 -8.68
N PHE A 380 -5.84 -27.41 -8.48
CA PHE A 380 -6.26 -27.86 -7.15
C PHE A 380 -5.06 -28.34 -6.30
N GLU A 381 -4.18 -29.17 -6.85
CA GLU A 381 -2.96 -29.60 -6.15
C GLU A 381 -2.03 -28.42 -5.83
N MET A 382 -1.87 -27.48 -6.77
CA MET A 382 -1.09 -26.26 -6.58
C MET A 382 -1.70 -25.37 -5.49
N SER A 383 -3.02 -25.23 -5.45
CA SER A 383 -3.69 -24.44 -4.41
C SER A 383 -3.37 -24.96 -3.01
N ARG A 384 -3.26 -26.29 -2.84
CA ARG A 384 -2.85 -26.92 -1.58
C ARG A 384 -1.38 -26.72 -1.27
N LEU A 385 -0.51 -26.91 -2.26
CA LEU A 385 0.93 -26.74 -2.11
C LEU A 385 1.27 -25.33 -1.61
N PHE A 386 0.62 -24.32 -2.18
CA PHE A 386 0.81 -22.92 -1.82
C PHE A 386 -0.14 -22.43 -0.73
N ASN A 387 -0.95 -23.28 -0.10
CA ASN A 387 -1.90 -22.88 0.93
C ASN A 387 -2.80 -21.69 0.50
N LEU A 388 -3.47 -21.85 -0.64
CA LEU A 388 -4.37 -20.89 -1.29
C LEU A 388 -5.83 -21.38 -1.17
N PRO A 389 -6.47 -21.25 0.00
CA PRO A 389 -7.78 -21.86 0.26
C PRO A 389 -8.88 -21.34 -0.67
N LYS A 390 -8.83 -20.07 -1.07
CA LYS A 390 -9.80 -19.49 -2.00
C LYS A 390 -9.73 -20.14 -3.38
N LEU A 391 -8.52 -20.41 -3.88
CA LEU A 391 -8.30 -21.11 -5.15
C LEU A 391 -8.71 -22.59 -5.02
N GLU A 392 -8.44 -23.23 -3.88
CA GLU A 392 -8.89 -24.61 -3.58
C GLU A 392 -10.43 -24.71 -3.64
N ASP A 393 -11.13 -23.74 -3.04
CA ASP A 393 -12.59 -23.67 -3.06
C ASP A 393 -13.12 -23.46 -4.48
N GLN A 394 -12.48 -22.60 -5.28
CA GLN A 394 -12.86 -22.35 -6.68
C GLN A 394 -12.70 -23.60 -7.55
N CYS A 395 -11.59 -24.34 -7.41
CA CYS A 395 -11.40 -25.62 -8.08
C CYS A 395 -12.46 -26.64 -7.65
N THR A 396 -12.74 -26.74 -6.34
CA THR A 396 -13.75 -27.66 -5.81
C THR A 396 -15.14 -27.36 -6.34
N GLU A 397 -15.50 -26.07 -6.41
CA GLU A 397 -16.76 -25.62 -6.97
C GLU A 397 -16.87 -25.92 -8.46
N PHE A 398 -15.79 -25.73 -9.23
CA PHE A 398 -15.74 -26.09 -10.64
C PHE A 398 -15.98 -27.58 -10.87
N ILE A 399 -15.27 -28.44 -10.12
CA ILE A 399 -15.41 -29.91 -10.17
C ILE A 399 -16.85 -30.32 -9.82
N ALA A 400 -17.43 -29.74 -8.77
CA ALA A 400 -18.78 -30.06 -8.30
C ALA A 400 -19.90 -29.61 -9.24
N ARG A 401 -19.67 -28.61 -10.10
CA ARG A 401 -20.68 -28.16 -11.09
C ARG A 401 -20.74 -29.04 -12.34
N LYS A 402 -19.69 -29.83 -12.61
CA LYS A 402 -19.54 -30.67 -13.81
C LYS A 402 -19.89 -32.14 -13.56
N HIS A 403 -20.11 -32.54 -12.30
CA HIS A 403 -20.63 -33.83 -11.85
C HIS A 403 -22.03 -33.67 -11.25
#